data_AF-A0A7C7KXG6-F1
#
_entry.id   AF-A0A7C7KXG6-F1
#
_cell.length_a   1.000
_cell.length_b   1.000
_cell.length_c   1.000
_cell.angle_alpha   90.00
_cell.angle_beta   90.00
_cell.angle_gamma   90.00
#
_symmetry.space_group_name_H-M   'P 1'
#
loop_
_entity.id
_entity.type
_entity.pdbx_description
1 polymer ?
#
loop_
_entity_poly.entity_id
_entity_poly.type
_entity_poly.pdbx_seq_one_letter_code
_entity_poly.pdbx_strand_id
1 'polypeptide(L)' 'MGFITGLTLEELKDELHSLGMERFRAGQVLSWVYKKFVSDFGRMTDISKD' A
#
# COMPACT_ATOMS: atom_id res chain seq x y z
N MET A 1 11.95 3.49 9.09
CA MET A 1 10.61 4.00 8.74
C MET A 1 10.74 4.83 7.47
N GLY A 2 10.55 4.22 6.30
CA GLY A 2 10.65 4.88 5.00
C GLY A 2 9.28 5.41 4.54
N PHE A 3 9.28 6.26 3.51
CA PHE A 3 8.04 6.72 2.87
C PHE A 3 7.68 5.77 1.72
N ILE A 4 6.43 5.28 1.70
CA ILE A 4 5.94 4.41 0.61
C ILE A 4 5.94 5.12 -0.76
N THR A 5 5.94 6.46 -0.77
CA THR A 5 5.98 7.26 -2.00
C THR A 5 7.31 7.23 -2.72
N GLY A 6 8.37 6.72 -2.08
CA GLY A 6 9.67 6.50 -2.70
C GLY A 6 9.88 5.06 -3.19
N LEU A 7 8.92 4.16 -2.93
CA LEU A 7 9.04 2.76 -3.31
C LEU A 7 8.52 2.54 -4.73
N THR A 8 9.22 1.69 -5.47
CA THR A 8 8.67 1.04 -6.66
C THR A 8 7.53 0.10 -6.28
N LEU A 9 6.74 -0.33 -7.27
CA LEU A 9 5.66 -1.29 -7.03
C LEU A 9 6.19 -2.61 -6.42
N GLU A 10 7.35 -3.09 -6.86
CA GLU A 10 7.92 -4.35 -6.33
C GLU A 10 8.42 -4.18 -4.89
N GLU A 11 9.10 -3.08 -4.58
CA GLU A 11 9.52 -2.79 -3.20
C GLU A 11 8.30 -2.66 -2.27
N LEU A 12 7.23 -2.00 -2.72
CA LEU A 12 6.00 -1.93 -1.93
C LEU A 12 5.35 -3.30 -1.74
N LYS A 13 5.41 -4.20 -2.74
CA LYS A 13 4.92 -5.58 -2.59
C LYS A 13 5.71 -6.32 -1.52
N ASP A 14 7.04 -6.18 -1.51
CA ASP A 14 7.91 -6.84 -0.54
C ASP A 14 7.71 -6.29 0.87
N GLU A 15 7.58 -4.97 1.01
CA GLU A 15 7.25 -4.32 2.29
C GLU A 15 5.89 -4.81 2.81
N LEU A 16 4.83 -4.81 1.99
CA LEU A 16 3.52 -5.32 2.38
C LEU A 16 3.57 -6.80 2.77
N HIS A 17 4.30 -7.62 2.02
CA HIS A 17 4.50 -9.04 2.33
C HIS A 17 5.24 -9.24 3.66
N SER A 18 6.24 -8.41 3.96
CA SER A 18 6.96 -8.45 5.23
C SER A 18 6.06 -8.10 6.44
N LEU A 19 5.00 -7.33 6.20
CA LEU A 19 3.99 -6.96 7.18
C LEU A 19 2.83 -7.98 7.28
N GLY A 20 2.91 -9.11 6.57
CA GLY A 20 1.88 -10.14 6.53
C GLY A 20 0.70 -9.82 5.62
N MET A 21 0.83 -8.82 4.74
CA MET A 21 -0.21 -8.46 3.77
C MET A 21 0.06 -9.10 2.41
N GLU A 22 -1.01 -9.41 1.70
CA GLU A 22 -0.95 -9.93 0.33
C GLU A 22 -0.28 -8.94 -0.65
N ARG A 23 0.66 -9.44 -1.46
CA ARG A 23 1.44 -8.62 -2.42
C ARG A 23 0.55 -7.87 -3.40
N PHE A 24 -0.56 -8.46 -3.83
CA PHE A 24 -1.47 -7.81 -4.80
C PHE A 24 -2.11 -6.51 -4.28
N ARG A 25 -2.11 -6.29 -2.95
CA ARG A 25 -2.64 -5.06 -2.32
C ARG A 25 -1.80 -3.82 -2.63
N ALA A 26 -0.54 -3.97 -3.04
CA ALA A 26 0.35 -2.84 -3.38
C ALA A 26 -0.27 -1.90 -4.42
N GLY A 27 -0.93 -2.45 -5.45
CA GLY A 27 -1.61 -1.64 -6.47
C GLY A 27 -2.78 -0.82 -5.91
N GLN A 28 -3.50 -1.35 -4.92
CA GLN A 28 -4.58 -0.64 -4.25
C GLN A 28 -4.03 0.52 -3.41
N VAL A 29 -2.98 0.27 -2.62
CA VAL A 29 -2.30 1.30 -1.83
C VAL A 29 -1.83 2.46 -2.71
N LEU A 30 -1.14 2.16 -3.82
CA LEU A 30 -0.69 3.21 -4.76
C LEU A 30 -1.86 3.98 -5.37
N SER A 31 -2.98 3.32 -5.67
CA SER A 31 -4.19 4.00 -6.16
C SER A 31 -4.72 5.01 -5.13
N TRP A 32 -4.74 4.66 -3.85
CA TRP A 32 -5.16 5.59 -2.79
C TRP A 32 -4.21 6.77 -2.63
N VAL A 33 -2.91 6.51 -2.64
CA VAL A 33 -1.90 7.55 -2.46
C VAL A 33 -1.85 8.50 -3.67
N TYR A 34 -1.76 7.97 -4.89
CA TYR A 34 -1.49 8.77 -6.09
C TYR A 34 -2.74 9.24 -6.83
N LYS A 35 -3.87 8.53 -6.74
CA LYS A 35 -5.12 8.95 -7.41
C LYS A 35 -6.08 9.65 -6.46
N LYS A 36 -6.13 9.22 -5.19
CA LYS A 36 -7.05 9.76 -4.19
C LYS A 36 -6.39 10.71 -3.20
N PHE A 37 -5.06 10.85 -3.22
CA PHE A 37 -4.28 11.69 -2.31
C PHE A 37 -4.55 11.36 -0.83
N VAL A 38 -4.73 10.07 -0.53
CA VAL A 38 -4.96 9.57 0.83
C VAL A 38 -3.70 8.86 1.33
N SER A 39 -3.14 9.36 2.42
CA SER A 39 -1.98 8.78 3.12
C SER A 39 -2.34 8.00 4.38
N ASP A 40 -3.63 7.86 4.69
CA ASP A 40 -4.15 7.15 5.86
C ASP A 40 -4.72 5.78 5.46
N PHE A 41 -4.09 4.70 5.92
CA PHE A 41 -4.53 3.33 5.68
C PHE A 41 -5.94 3.06 6.25
N GLY A 42 -6.34 3.72 7.34
CA GLY A 42 -7.69 3.58 7.91
C GLY A 42 -8.80 4.08 6.98
N ARG A 43 -8.46 4.90 5.99
CA ARG A 43 -9.40 5.42 4.98
C ARG A 43 -9.46 4.55 3.72
N MET A 44 -8.57 3.57 3.57
CA MET A 44 -8.52 2.66 2.42
C MET A 44 -9.51 1.52 2.58
N THR A 45 -10.81 1.80 2.41
CA THR A 45 -11.92 0.87 2.74
C THR A 45 -12.02 -0.36 1.84
N ASP A 46 -11.29 -0.39 0.71
CA ASP A 46 -11.27 -1.50 -0.24
C ASP A 46 -10.05 -2.43 -0.06
N ILE A 47 -9.19 -2.15 0.92
CA ILE A 47 -8.08 -3.02 1.31
C ILE A 47 -8.54 -3.83 2.52
N SER A 48 -8.98 -5.07 2.28
CA SER A 48 -9.33 -5.99 3.37
C SER A 48 -8.11 -6.26 4.26
N LYS A 49 -8.36 -6.45 5.56
CA LYS A 49 -7.34 -6.71 6.59
C LYS A 49 -7.03 -8.20 6.78
N ASP A 50 -7.77 -9.06 6.07
CA ASP A 50 -7.60 -10.51 6.09
C ASP A 50 -6.45 -10.99 5.20
#